data_AF-A0A4R8JJ70-F1
#
_entry.id   AF-A0A4R8JJ70-F1
#
_cell.length_a   1.000
_cell.length_b   1.000
_cell.length_c   1.000
_cell.angle_alpha   90.00
_cell.angle_beta   90.00
_cell.angle_gamma   90.00
#
_symmetry.space_group_name_H-M   'P 1'
#
loop_
_entity.id
_entity.type
_entity.pdbx_description
1 polymer ?
#
loop_
_entity_poly.entity_id
_entity_poly.type
_entity_poly.pdbx_seq_one_letter_code
_entity_poly.pdbx_strand_id
1 'polypeptide(L)'
;MCLRSKGGFTVTDVVIVGAGVAGLYMLHRVKQAGLSVRLIESGGGIGGTWYWNRYPGARVDIESIEYSYSFSKELQEEWDWSERFASQPELLKYLNHVADRFDLWENISLSTRVDSAIFDEDSNKWLIKTNRGEEIRAQFCIMATGCLSAPKKPDIPGVDSFRGEQYFTSKWPDEPVNFEGKRVGVIGTGSSAIQSIPLIAREARHLTVFQRTANYAVPLMNRPLDKDYLRRIKDQYDDLRTMESKAFAGFVCVDGEPKKPLEISALSVSPEEREKEYEYRYKSGGLCLYSSYSDLLTNKEANQTLADFLKRKIHEKVKDPVVAEMLTPKGYPVLAKRLCADTNYYETYNRENVRLIDVNITPIEKVTATGIIVEGIEYPLDALVYAIGFDALTGALTNIDIRGRNGLVLKEEWEDGPKTYLGLMTFQFPNLFNLAGPGSTAGLTQAIQCDEHQIGLVMDCIEHVRQAGKATIEPTDEAQAGWTDYINYAAAKTLFPLANSWYVGANIPGKARTILVDLSGFPAYIDKCAGIVARDFEGFQVQ
;
A
#
# COMPACT_ATOMS: atom_id res chain seq x y z
N MET A 1 18.57 -26.56 11.55
CA MET A 1 19.93 -26.34 12.10
C MET A 1 20.85 -25.92 10.96
N CYS A 2 21.20 -24.64 10.85
CA CYS A 2 22.07 -24.12 9.78
C CYS A 2 23.53 -24.50 10.06
N LEU A 3 24.16 -25.29 9.17
CA LEU A 3 25.59 -25.60 9.24
C LEU A 3 26.40 -24.40 8.75
N ARG A 4 27.18 -23.76 9.62
CA ARG A 4 28.16 -22.73 9.24
C ARG A 4 29.47 -23.42 8.84
N SER A 5 29.89 -23.32 7.57
CA SER A 5 31.27 -23.61 7.18
C SER A 5 32.12 -22.34 7.30
N LYS A 6 33.39 -22.49 7.71
CA LYS A 6 34.33 -21.37 7.88
C LYS A 6 34.62 -20.74 6.51
N GLY A 7 34.13 -19.52 6.29
CA GLY A 7 34.16 -18.80 5.01
C GLY A 7 32.93 -19.04 4.11
N GLY A 8 31.87 -19.68 4.62
CA GLY A 8 30.76 -20.18 3.81
C GLY A 8 29.45 -19.43 3.93
N PHE A 9 28.68 -19.51 2.86
CA PHE A 9 27.29 -19.07 2.73
C PHE A 9 26.36 -19.88 3.65
N THR A 10 25.27 -19.25 4.10
CA THR A 10 24.17 -19.95 4.80
C THR A 10 23.25 -20.60 3.76
N VAL A 11 22.81 -21.84 3.96
CA VAL A 11 21.86 -22.53 3.07
C VAL A 11 20.51 -22.66 3.77
N THR A 12 19.44 -22.29 3.09
CA THR A 12 18.05 -22.37 3.57
C THR A 12 17.13 -22.79 2.42
N ASP A 13 15.92 -23.25 2.70
CA ASP A 13 14.95 -23.56 1.64
C ASP A 13 14.35 -22.27 1.08
N VAL A 14 13.95 -21.36 1.97
CA VAL A 14 13.28 -20.10 1.64
C VAL A 14 14.00 -18.91 2.25
N VAL A 15 14.19 -17.85 1.46
CA VAL A 15 14.57 -16.52 1.95
C VAL A 15 13.41 -15.55 1.72
N ILE A 16 13.10 -14.73 2.73
CA ILE A 16 12.02 -13.74 2.69
C ILE A 16 12.64 -12.36 2.87
N VAL A 17 12.29 -11.40 2.02
CA VAL A 17 12.80 -10.02 2.08
C VAL A 17 11.67 -9.08 2.49
N GLY A 18 11.77 -8.53 3.70
CA GLY A 18 10.79 -7.64 4.34
C GLY A 18 10.05 -8.29 5.51
N ALA A 19 9.98 -7.60 6.65
CA ALA A 19 9.26 -8.01 7.87
C ALA A 19 7.97 -7.19 8.08
N GLY A 20 7.27 -6.87 6.99
CA GLY A 20 5.92 -6.31 7.04
C GLY A 20 4.83 -7.37 7.26
N VAL A 21 3.58 -6.99 7.05
CA VAL A 21 2.42 -7.89 7.14
C VAL A 21 2.64 -9.17 6.31
N ALA A 22 2.91 -9.04 5.01
CA ALA A 22 3.17 -10.18 4.14
C ALA A 22 4.31 -11.07 4.64
N GLY A 23 5.45 -10.47 5.01
CA GLY A 23 6.66 -11.20 5.40
C GLY A 23 6.49 -12.01 6.69
N LEU A 24 5.81 -11.45 7.70
CA LEU A 24 5.55 -12.16 8.95
C LEU A 24 4.64 -13.36 8.73
N TYR A 25 3.58 -13.23 7.93
CA TYR A 25 2.69 -14.35 7.64
C TYR A 25 3.36 -15.40 6.74
N MET A 26 4.12 -14.98 5.73
CA MET A 26 4.91 -15.89 4.90
C MET A 26 5.89 -16.69 5.76
N LEU A 27 6.59 -16.04 6.69
CA LEU A 27 7.51 -16.70 7.61
C LEU A 27 6.79 -17.75 8.47
N HIS A 28 5.63 -17.38 9.03
CA HIS A 28 4.79 -18.31 9.80
C HIS A 28 4.41 -19.55 8.98
N ARG A 29 3.93 -19.37 7.73
CA ARG A 29 3.51 -20.47 6.85
C ARG A 29 4.67 -21.37 6.42
N VAL A 30 5.84 -20.80 6.14
CA VAL A 30 7.04 -21.58 5.80
C VAL A 30 7.53 -22.40 7.01
N LYS A 31 7.51 -21.82 8.22
CA LYS A 31 7.83 -22.55 9.46
C LYS A 31 6.87 -23.71 9.70
N GLN A 32 5.57 -23.49 9.52
CA GLN A 32 4.56 -24.55 9.64
C GLN A 32 4.77 -25.70 8.65
N ALA A 33 5.26 -25.41 7.45
CA ALA A 33 5.64 -26.42 6.46
C ALA A 33 6.94 -27.17 6.79
N GLY A 34 7.62 -26.85 7.90
CA GLY A 34 8.87 -27.49 8.31
C GLY A 34 10.08 -27.12 7.44
N LEU A 35 9.97 -26.07 6.64
CA LEU A 35 11.03 -25.60 5.75
C LEU A 35 11.99 -24.68 6.51
N SER A 36 13.28 -24.77 6.18
CA SER A 36 14.28 -23.85 6.71
C SER A 36 14.12 -22.47 6.08
N VAL A 37 14.12 -21.42 6.91
CA VAL A 37 13.80 -20.07 6.47
C VAL A 37 14.63 -18.99 7.15
N ARG A 38 14.95 -17.95 6.38
CA ARG A 38 15.51 -16.68 6.86
C ARG A 38 14.69 -15.52 6.33
N LEU A 39 14.30 -14.62 7.22
CA LEU A 39 13.68 -13.35 6.87
C LEU A 39 14.70 -12.22 7.08
N ILE A 40 14.79 -11.30 6.13
CA ILE A 40 15.74 -10.18 6.14
C ILE A 40 14.95 -8.86 6.11
N GLU A 41 15.21 -7.96 7.06
CA GLU A 41 14.55 -6.65 7.17
C GLU A 41 15.56 -5.51 7.33
N SER A 42 15.38 -4.49 6.51
CA SER A 42 16.20 -3.28 6.48
C SER A 42 16.07 -2.40 7.73
N GLY A 43 14.89 -2.38 8.35
CA GLY A 43 14.56 -1.59 9.53
C GLY A 43 15.14 -2.16 10.82
N GLY A 44 15.23 -1.32 11.84
CA GLY A 44 15.60 -1.72 13.20
C GLY A 44 14.52 -2.51 13.96
N GLY A 45 13.37 -2.76 13.33
CA GLY A 45 12.24 -3.51 13.88
C GLY A 45 11.32 -3.99 12.76
N ILE A 46 10.34 -4.82 13.12
CA ILE A 46 9.33 -5.36 12.21
C ILE A 46 8.14 -4.41 12.07
N GLY A 47 7.27 -4.68 11.10
CA GLY A 47 6.02 -3.96 10.87
C GLY A 47 5.91 -3.32 9.48
N GLY A 48 7.00 -3.30 8.70
CA GLY A 48 7.02 -2.76 7.34
C GLY A 48 6.57 -1.30 7.30
N THR A 49 5.51 -1.00 6.54
CA THR A 49 4.89 0.34 6.49
C THR A 49 4.64 0.93 7.87
N TRP A 50 4.15 0.10 8.82
CA TRP A 50 3.84 0.51 10.19
C TRP A 50 5.07 0.64 11.09
N TYR A 51 6.24 0.20 10.63
CA TYR A 51 7.51 0.54 11.28
C TYR A 51 8.04 1.89 10.78
N TRP A 52 7.96 2.16 9.47
CA TRP A 52 8.60 3.35 8.87
C TRP A 52 7.75 4.63 8.93
N ASN A 53 6.43 4.51 8.79
CA ASN A 53 5.52 5.67 8.66
C ASN A 53 4.96 6.08 10.02
N ARG A 54 5.78 6.76 10.82
CA ARG A 54 5.42 7.19 12.20
C ARG A 54 5.00 8.66 12.31
N TYR A 55 4.65 9.28 11.18
CA TYR A 55 4.23 10.67 11.17
C TYR A 55 2.96 10.86 12.01
N PRO A 56 2.74 12.05 12.60
CA PRO A 56 1.57 12.30 13.44
C PRO A 56 0.28 12.05 12.64
N GLY A 57 -0.59 11.21 13.20
CA GLY A 57 -1.88 10.89 12.60
C GLY A 57 -1.90 9.68 11.66
N ALA A 58 -0.76 9.03 11.43
CA ALA A 58 -0.68 7.79 10.64
C ALA A 58 -1.63 6.70 11.18
N ARG A 59 -2.51 6.20 10.32
CA ARG A 59 -3.53 5.18 10.63
C ARG A 59 -4.09 4.52 9.39
N VAL A 60 -4.82 3.42 9.58
CA VAL A 60 -5.59 2.75 8.50
C VAL A 60 -6.81 3.58 8.07
N ASP A 61 -7.25 3.34 6.83
CA ASP A 61 -8.47 3.90 6.22
C ASP A 61 -9.60 2.85 6.09
N ILE A 62 -9.29 1.59 6.35
CA ILE A 62 -10.20 0.44 6.47
C ILE A 62 -10.35 0.13 7.97
N GLU A 63 -11.50 -0.40 8.38
CA GLU A 63 -11.77 -0.65 9.80
C GLU A 63 -10.78 -1.67 10.39
N SER A 64 -10.39 -1.50 11.66
CA SER A 64 -9.35 -2.32 12.31
C SER A 64 -9.67 -3.81 12.31
N ILE A 65 -10.95 -4.15 12.43
CA ILE A 65 -11.45 -5.53 12.38
C ILE A 65 -11.28 -6.17 11.00
N GLU A 66 -11.28 -5.35 9.94
CA GLU A 66 -11.04 -5.77 8.56
C GLU A 66 -9.54 -5.73 8.25
N TYR A 67 -8.81 -4.76 8.79
CA TYR A 67 -7.35 -4.63 8.71
C TYR A 67 -6.58 -5.47 9.74
N SER A 68 -6.87 -6.77 9.77
CA SER A 68 -6.18 -7.75 10.62
C SER A 68 -5.98 -9.09 9.92
N TYR A 69 -5.08 -9.93 10.43
CA TYR A 69 -4.94 -11.31 9.96
C TYR A 69 -6.19 -12.14 10.24
N SER A 70 -6.50 -13.06 9.34
CA SER A 70 -7.60 -14.01 9.46
C SER A 70 -7.15 -15.46 9.64
N PHE A 71 -5.86 -15.76 9.42
CA PHE A 71 -5.34 -17.13 9.43
C PHE A 71 -5.43 -17.87 10.78
N SER A 72 -5.57 -17.16 11.91
CA SER A 72 -5.70 -17.75 13.25
C SER A 72 -6.94 -17.22 13.94
N LYS A 73 -7.83 -18.15 14.29
CA LYS A 73 -9.04 -17.85 15.06
C LYS A 73 -8.69 -17.33 16.46
N GLU A 74 -7.69 -17.92 17.09
CA GLU A 74 -7.26 -17.55 18.43
C GLU A 74 -6.66 -16.13 18.45
N LEU A 75 -5.84 -15.77 17.44
CA LEU A 75 -5.33 -14.40 17.30
C LEU A 75 -6.48 -13.38 17.16
N GLN A 76 -7.48 -13.73 16.36
CA GLN A 76 -8.65 -12.88 16.14
C GLN A 76 -9.51 -12.73 17.42
N GLU A 77 -9.68 -13.81 18.19
CA GLU A 77 -10.43 -13.81 19.45
C GLU A 77 -9.72 -13.06 20.57
N GLU A 78 -8.39 -13.15 20.65
CA GLU A 78 -7.61 -12.58 21.75
C GLU A 78 -7.27 -11.09 21.57
N TRP A 79 -7.12 -10.62 20.33
CA TRP A 79 -6.76 -9.22 20.08
C TRP A 79 -7.99 -8.30 20.19
N ASP A 80 -7.89 -7.25 21.01
CA ASP A 80 -8.91 -6.22 21.16
C ASP A 80 -8.43 -4.91 20.53
N TRP A 81 -9.05 -4.51 19.41
CA TRP A 81 -8.79 -3.23 18.76
C TRP A 81 -9.36 -2.07 19.59
N SER A 82 -8.54 -1.07 19.89
CA SER A 82 -8.92 0.09 20.71
C SER A 82 -9.73 1.14 19.96
N GLU A 83 -9.49 1.30 18.66
CA GLU A 83 -10.16 2.26 17.80
C GLU A 83 -10.73 1.59 16.54
N ARG A 84 -11.78 2.20 15.96
CA ARG A 84 -12.39 1.72 14.71
C ARG A 84 -11.41 1.75 13.56
N PHE A 85 -10.47 2.69 13.55
CA PHE A 85 -9.38 2.79 12.58
C PHE A 85 -8.06 2.90 13.31
N ALA A 86 -7.41 1.76 13.53
CA ALA A 86 -6.21 1.63 14.33
C ALA A 86 -5.10 2.59 13.90
N SER A 87 -4.47 3.21 14.90
CA SER A 87 -3.30 4.06 14.69
C SER A 87 -2.06 3.23 14.34
N GLN A 88 -1.06 3.85 13.70
CA GLN A 88 0.21 3.18 13.44
C GLN A 88 0.85 2.55 14.69
N PRO A 89 0.89 3.22 15.87
CA PRO A 89 1.44 2.60 17.08
C PRO A 89 0.70 1.33 17.52
N GLU A 90 -0.61 1.27 17.33
CA GLU A 90 -1.42 0.08 17.65
C GLU A 90 -1.15 -1.06 16.67
N LEU A 91 -1.09 -0.76 15.38
CA LEU A 91 -0.75 -1.74 14.33
C LEU A 91 0.66 -2.30 14.52
N LEU A 92 1.61 -1.45 14.91
CA LEU A 92 2.96 -1.91 15.24
C LEU A 92 2.96 -2.85 16.45
N LYS A 93 2.18 -2.54 17.50
CA LYS A 93 2.00 -3.46 18.65
C LYS A 93 1.37 -4.78 18.24
N TYR A 94 0.34 -4.75 17.39
CA TYR A 94 -0.31 -5.96 16.86
C TYR A 94 0.68 -6.86 16.13
N LEU A 95 1.50 -6.30 15.23
CA LEU A 95 2.47 -7.09 14.46
C LEU A 95 3.61 -7.64 15.32
N ASN A 96 4.02 -6.92 16.37
CA ASN A 96 4.96 -7.47 17.37
C ASN A 96 4.33 -8.59 18.19
N HIS A 97 3.07 -8.43 18.62
CA HIS A 97 2.33 -9.50 19.28
C HIS A 97 2.22 -10.76 18.41
N VAL A 98 1.97 -10.62 17.10
CA VAL A 98 1.97 -11.73 16.14
C VAL A 98 3.33 -12.41 16.08
N ALA A 99 4.42 -11.64 15.97
CA ALA A 99 5.77 -12.20 15.94
C ALA A 99 6.15 -12.95 17.22
N ASP A 100 5.74 -12.44 18.38
CA ASP A 100 5.92 -13.10 19.68
C ASP A 100 5.09 -14.38 19.75
N ARG A 101 3.79 -14.30 19.44
CA ARG A 101 2.83 -15.41 19.55
C ARG A 101 3.23 -16.63 18.72
N PHE A 102 3.81 -16.42 17.56
CA PHE A 102 4.17 -17.49 16.62
C PHE A 102 5.69 -17.74 16.56
N ASP A 103 6.45 -17.29 17.57
CA ASP A 103 7.89 -17.53 17.71
C ASP A 103 8.71 -17.17 16.45
N LEU A 104 8.43 -16.03 15.84
CA LEU A 104 9.01 -15.67 14.53
C LEU A 104 10.43 -15.10 14.61
N TRP A 105 10.80 -14.52 15.76
CA TRP A 105 12.02 -13.71 15.91
C TRP A 105 13.33 -14.42 15.57
N GLU A 106 13.46 -15.71 15.85
CA GLU A 106 14.71 -16.46 15.61
C GLU A 106 15.13 -16.48 14.14
N ASN A 107 14.16 -16.32 13.23
CA ASN A 107 14.40 -16.35 11.79
C ASN A 107 14.58 -14.96 11.17
N ILE A 108 14.41 -13.88 11.93
CA ILE A 108 14.40 -12.50 11.42
C ILE A 108 15.78 -11.84 11.61
N SER A 109 16.28 -11.20 10.56
CA SER A 109 17.51 -10.41 10.57
C SER A 109 17.17 -8.94 10.38
N LEU A 110 17.13 -8.19 11.48
CA LEU A 110 16.87 -6.75 11.46
C LEU A 110 18.11 -5.95 11.08
N SER A 111 17.90 -4.72 10.61
CA SER A 111 18.94 -3.78 10.20
C SER A 111 19.88 -4.36 9.13
N THR A 112 19.35 -5.26 8.30
CA THR A 112 20.06 -5.96 7.24
C THR A 112 19.29 -5.72 5.94
N ARG A 113 19.93 -5.08 4.97
CA ARG A 113 19.34 -4.82 3.65
C ARG A 113 19.90 -5.82 2.65
N VAL A 114 19.03 -6.39 1.82
CA VAL A 114 19.46 -7.16 0.64
C VAL A 114 19.93 -6.19 -0.44
N ASP A 115 21.17 -6.35 -0.89
CA ASP A 115 21.76 -5.55 -1.96
C ASP A 115 21.62 -6.26 -3.32
N SER A 116 21.71 -7.59 -3.35
CA SER A 116 21.52 -8.39 -4.57
C SER A 116 20.85 -9.74 -4.34
N ALA A 117 20.13 -10.23 -5.35
CA ALA A 117 19.60 -11.59 -5.44
C ALA A 117 19.89 -12.13 -6.85
N ILE A 118 20.75 -13.14 -6.97
CA ILE A 118 21.21 -13.65 -8.27
C ILE A 118 20.87 -15.13 -8.37
N PHE A 119 20.14 -15.52 -9.40
CA PHE A 119 19.82 -16.92 -9.65
C PHE A 119 21.05 -17.66 -10.20
N ASP A 120 21.38 -18.78 -9.57
CA ASP A 120 22.46 -19.69 -9.96
C ASP A 120 21.84 -20.92 -10.64
N GLU A 121 22.01 -21.01 -11.97
CA GLU A 121 21.42 -22.07 -12.79
C GLU A 121 22.03 -23.44 -12.52
N ASP A 122 23.30 -23.51 -12.11
CA ASP A 122 23.96 -24.78 -11.81
C ASP A 122 23.37 -25.43 -10.55
N SER A 123 22.98 -24.62 -9.57
CA SER A 123 22.42 -25.09 -8.30
C SER A 123 20.91 -24.92 -8.15
N ASN A 124 20.24 -24.28 -9.11
CA ASN A 124 18.82 -23.89 -9.07
C ASN A 124 18.44 -23.12 -7.80
N LYS A 125 19.30 -22.19 -7.37
CA LYS A 125 19.15 -21.43 -6.12
C LYS A 125 19.46 -19.96 -6.31
N TRP A 126 18.82 -19.13 -5.50
CA TRP A 126 19.13 -17.71 -5.36
C TRP A 126 20.30 -17.50 -4.40
N LEU A 127 21.30 -16.76 -4.84
CA LEU A 127 22.37 -16.19 -4.02
C LEU A 127 21.99 -14.77 -3.60
N ILE A 128 21.69 -14.60 -2.32
CA ILE A 128 21.34 -13.32 -1.70
C ILE A 128 22.58 -12.74 -1.03
N LYS A 129 22.88 -11.47 -1.31
CA LYS A 129 23.93 -10.71 -0.63
C LYS A 129 23.33 -9.53 0.12
N THR A 130 23.85 -9.28 1.32
CA THR A 130 23.38 -8.19 2.18
C THR A 130 24.42 -7.11 2.37
N ASN A 131 23.98 -5.94 2.82
CA ASN A 131 24.83 -4.80 3.19
C ASN A 131 25.76 -5.08 4.39
N ARG A 132 25.62 -6.24 5.04
CA ARG A 132 26.48 -6.73 6.13
C ARG A 132 27.49 -7.77 5.67
N GLY A 133 27.57 -8.05 4.37
CA GLY A 133 28.45 -9.05 3.79
C GLY A 133 28.01 -10.50 4.01
N GLU A 134 26.77 -10.73 4.49
CA GLU A 134 26.20 -12.07 4.58
C GLU A 134 25.83 -12.58 3.18
N GLU A 135 26.17 -13.82 2.89
CA GLU A 135 25.74 -14.55 1.70
C GLU A 135 24.82 -15.72 2.09
N ILE A 136 23.64 -15.77 1.46
CA ILE A 136 22.62 -16.79 1.72
C ILE A 136 22.24 -17.45 0.40
N ARG A 137 22.19 -18.79 0.37
CA ARG A 137 21.67 -19.57 -0.75
C ARG A 137 20.31 -20.13 -0.39
N ALA A 138 19.30 -19.84 -1.20
CA ALA A 138 17.93 -20.32 -1.02
C ALA A 138 17.35 -20.89 -2.31
N GLN A 139 16.54 -21.95 -2.22
CA GLN A 139 15.81 -22.44 -3.39
C GLN A 139 14.74 -21.44 -3.83
N PHE A 140 13.98 -20.92 -2.86
CA PHE A 140 12.89 -19.97 -3.09
C PHE A 140 13.22 -18.61 -2.49
N CYS A 141 12.97 -17.54 -3.25
CA CYS A 141 13.14 -16.16 -2.82
C CYS A 141 11.80 -15.43 -2.85
N ILE A 142 11.33 -15.02 -1.67
CA ILE A 142 10.04 -14.34 -1.52
C ILE A 142 10.28 -12.86 -1.22
N MET A 143 9.90 -12.01 -2.17
CA MET A 143 9.94 -10.57 -2.02
C MET A 143 8.66 -10.10 -1.34
N ALA A 144 8.71 -9.92 -0.03
CA ALA A 144 7.66 -9.33 0.80
C ALA A 144 7.93 -7.84 1.04
N THR A 145 8.41 -7.14 0.01
CA THR A 145 8.97 -5.78 0.13
C THR A 145 7.91 -4.68 0.18
N GLY A 146 6.64 -5.04 -0.06
CA GLY A 146 5.48 -4.14 0.02
C GLY A 146 5.32 -3.21 -1.18
N CYS A 147 4.08 -2.79 -1.43
CA CYS A 147 3.72 -1.98 -2.61
C CYS A 147 4.06 -0.48 -2.49
N LEU A 148 4.33 0.02 -1.28
CA LEU A 148 4.58 1.45 -0.99
C LEU A 148 5.77 1.62 -0.03
N SER A 149 6.94 1.10 -0.41
CA SER A 149 8.11 1.02 0.48
C SER A 149 9.37 1.70 -0.04
N ALA A 150 9.39 2.15 -1.31
CA ALA A 150 10.49 2.93 -1.88
C ALA A 150 10.13 4.43 -1.88
N PRO A 151 10.65 5.25 -0.93
CA PRO A 151 10.30 6.66 -0.87
C PRO A 151 10.80 7.41 -2.10
N LYS A 152 10.01 8.37 -2.59
CA LYS A 152 10.49 9.28 -3.63
C LYS A 152 11.50 10.25 -3.04
N LYS A 153 12.50 10.60 -3.85
CA LYS A 153 13.36 11.75 -3.57
C LYS A 153 12.62 13.02 -3.99
N PRO A 154 12.72 14.13 -3.23
CA PRO A 154 12.21 15.41 -3.69
C PRO A 154 12.94 15.81 -4.97
N ASP A 155 12.18 16.15 -6.00
CA ASP A 155 12.71 16.67 -7.26
C ASP A 155 12.42 18.18 -7.32
N ILE A 156 13.12 18.94 -6.48
CA ILE A 156 12.99 20.39 -6.36
C ILE A 156 14.39 20.99 -6.30
N PRO A 157 14.72 21.99 -7.14
CA PRO A 157 16.02 22.64 -7.10
C PRO A 157 16.35 23.17 -5.70
N GLY A 158 17.58 22.97 -5.24
CA GLY A 158 18.07 23.52 -3.97
C GLY A 158 17.61 22.77 -2.71
N VAL A 159 17.00 21.59 -2.83
CA VAL A 159 16.49 20.83 -1.66
C VAL A 159 17.56 20.58 -0.59
N ASP A 160 18.79 20.27 -1.01
CA ASP A 160 19.92 20.01 -0.11
C ASP A 160 20.45 21.28 0.59
N SER A 161 19.98 22.47 0.20
CA SER A 161 20.44 23.74 0.77
C SER A 161 19.70 24.18 2.03
N PHE A 162 18.52 23.61 2.31
CA PHE A 162 17.68 24.00 3.44
C PHE A 162 18.36 23.71 4.78
N ARG A 163 18.47 24.73 5.63
CA ARG A 163 19.17 24.64 6.92
C ARG A 163 18.26 24.32 8.10
N GLY A 164 16.94 24.40 7.90
CA GLY A 164 15.95 24.02 8.91
C GLY A 164 15.79 22.51 9.02
N GLU A 165 14.86 22.09 9.87
CA GLU A 165 14.57 20.68 10.10
C GLU A 165 13.85 20.06 8.89
N GLN A 166 14.26 18.87 8.47
CA GLN A 166 13.64 18.17 7.35
C GLN A 166 13.07 16.84 7.79
N TYR A 167 11.81 16.60 7.44
CA TYR A 167 11.09 15.39 7.79
C TYR A 167 10.46 14.76 6.56
N PHE A 168 10.52 13.43 6.48
CA PHE A 168 9.86 12.66 5.44
C PHE A 168 8.81 11.78 6.09
N THR A 169 7.56 11.84 5.64
CA THR A 169 6.50 10.99 6.22
C THR A 169 6.82 9.50 6.07
N SER A 170 7.57 9.13 5.03
CA SER A 170 8.04 7.76 4.76
C SER A 170 9.15 7.26 5.69
N LYS A 171 9.79 8.14 6.47
CA LYS A 171 10.87 7.81 7.40
C LYS A 171 10.86 8.82 8.55
N TRP A 172 9.74 8.85 9.27
CA TRP A 172 9.55 9.78 10.36
C TRP A 172 10.45 9.40 11.55
N PRO A 173 10.98 10.37 12.33
CA PRO A 173 11.77 10.06 13.52
C PRO A 173 11.02 9.17 14.52
N ASP A 174 11.77 8.35 15.25
CA ASP A 174 11.23 7.55 16.36
C ASP A 174 10.83 8.44 17.54
N GLU A 175 11.57 9.53 17.75
CA GLU A 175 11.31 10.51 18.79
C GLU A 175 10.21 11.50 18.37
N PRO A 176 9.35 11.95 19.30
CA PRO A 176 8.33 12.96 19.03
C PRO A 176 8.95 14.25 18.45
N VAL A 177 8.39 14.73 17.35
CA VAL A 177 8.77 16.00 16.72
C VAL A 177 7.88 17.10 17.29
N ASN A 178 8.50 18.19 17.78
CA ASN A 178 7.78 19.35 18.29
C ASN A 178 7.74 20.48 17.25
N PHE A 179 6.54 20.88 16.83
CA PHE A 179 6.33 22.01 15.91
C PHE A 179 5.94 23.33 16.59
N GLU A 180 5.84 23.36 17.92
CA GLU A 180 5.48 24.56 18.69
C GLU A 180 6.37 25.76 18.34
N GLY A 181 5.74 26.88 18.03
CA GLY A 181 6.43 28.13 17.67
C GLY A 181 7.05 28.16 16.26
N LYS A 182 7.10 27.04 15.54
CA LYS A 182 7.76 26.92 14.23
C LYS A 182 6.87 27.33 13.06
N ARG A 183 7.49 27.82 11.99
CA ARG A 183 6.92 27.95 10.65
C ARG A 183 7.19 26.66 9.89
N VAL A 184 6.14 25.93 9.54
CA VAL A 184 6.25 24.59 8.94
C VAL A 184 5.75 24.63 7.50
N GLY A 185 6.52 24.06 6.58
CA GLY A 185 6.09 23.78 5.22
C GLY A 185 5.69 22.31 5.07
N VAL A 186 4.62 22.02 4.35
CA VAL A 186 4.25 20.65 3.96
C VAL A 186 4.17 20.58 2.44
N ILE A 187 4.97 19.72 1.80
CA ILE A 187 4.94 19.50 0.35
C ILE A 187 4.19 18.20 0.05
N GLY A 188 3.12 18.31 -0.73
CA GLY A 188 2.24 17.20 -1.09
C GLY A 188 0.98 17.14 -0.24
N THR A 189 -0.10 16.64 -0.84
CA THR A 189 -1.45 16.55 -0.22
C THR A 189 -2.08 15.17 -0.46
N GLY A 190 -1.25 14.12 -0.48
CA GLY A 190 -1.71 12.73 -0.44
C GLY A 190 -2.13 12.30 0.98
N SER A 191 -2.42 11.01 1.16
CA SER A 191 -2.88 10.45 2.45
C SER A 191 -2.02 10.86 3.65
N SER A 192 -0.68 10.74 3.53
CA SER A 192 0.23 11.11 4.63
C SER A 192 0.13 12.58 5.05
N ALA A 193 -0.06 13.50 4.09
CA ALA A 193 -0.27 14.91 4.39
C ALA A 193 -1.66 15.16 4.97
N ILE A 194 -2.71 14.56 4.39
CA ILE A 194 -4.10 14.73 4.84
C ILE A 194 -4.25 14.29 6.31
N GLN A 195 -3.55 13.22 6.71
CA GLN A 195 -3.54 12.75 8.10
C GLN A 195 -2.70 13.64 9.05
N SER A 196 -1.58 14.19 8.58
CA SER A 196 -0.63 14.93 9.43
C SER A 196 -0.90 16.43 9.52
N ILE A 197 -1.39 17.07 8.46
CA ILE A 197 -1.68 18.51 8.39
C ILE A 197 -2.55 18.99 9.56
N PRO A 198 -3.67 18.33 9.93
CA PRO A 198 -4.48 18.78 11.05
C PRO A 198 -3.76 18.79 12.39
N LEU A 199 -2.79 17.89 12.59
CA LEU A 199 -2.00 17.80 13.81
C LEU A 199 -0.86 18.82 13.81
N ILE A 200 -0.13 18.93 12.68
CA ILE A 200 0.92 19.94 12.50
C ILE A 200 0.34 21.36 12.65
N ALA A 201 -0.83 21.63 12.08
CA ALA A 201 -1.48 22.95 12.14
C ALA A 201 -1.90 23.38 13.55
N ARG A 202 -2.12 22.42 14.47
CA ARG A 202 -2.49 22.71 15.86
C ARG A 202 -1.28 23.19 16.67
N GLU A 203 -0.09 22.68 16.37
CA GLU A 203 1.15 23.01 17.09
C GLU A 203 1.93 24.16 16.45
N ALA A 204 2.00 24.17 15.12
CA ALA A 204 2.81 25.14 14.38
C ALA A 204 2.33 26.58 14.58
N ARG A 205 3.29 27.51 14.73
CA ARG A 205 3.00 28.95 14.70
C ARG A 205 2.35 29.35 13.37
N HIS A 206 2.83 28.78 12.26
CA HIS A 206 2.26 28.95 10.93
C HIS A 206 2.54 27.72 10.08
N LEU A 207 1.55 27.25 9.33
CA LEU A 207 1.67 26.14 8.39
C LEU A 207 1.42 26.62 6.97
N THR A 208 2.35 26.34 6.05
CA THR A 208 2.16 26.55 4.60
C THR A 208 2.12 25.21 3.90
N VAL A 209 1.01 24.89 3.23
CA VAL A 209 0.80 23.65 2.48
C VAL A 209 0.99 23.93 1.00
N PHE A 210 1.92 23.22 0.38
CA PHE A 210 2.21 23.30 -1.05
C PHE A 210 1.52 22.14 -1.77
N GLN A 211 0.39 22.43 -2.42
CA GLN A 211 -0.47 21.46 -3.08
C GLN A 211 -0.28 21.52 -4.59
N ARG A 212 0.05 20.38 -5.21
CA ARG A 212 0.02 20.25 -6.68
C ARG A 212 -1.35 19.80 -7.18
N THR A 213 -1.84 18.67 -6.69
CA THR A 213 -3.14 18.14 -7.12
C THR A 213 -3.92 17.81 -5.85
N ALA A 214 -5.08 18.43 -5.67
CA ALA A 214 -5.99 18.05 -4.59
C ALA A 214 -6.43 16.59 -4.75
N ASN A 215 -6.53 15.87 -3.65
CA ASN A 215 -7.06 14.51 -3.60
C ASN A 215 -8.43 14.52 -2.92
N TYR A 216 -9.32 13.61 -3.31
CA TYR A 216 -10.60 13.44 -2.63
C TYR A 216 -10.33 12.89 -1.24
N ALA A 217 -10.61 13.71 -0.22
CA ALA A 217 -10.61 13.30 1.18
C ALA A 217 -12.05 13.16 1.71
N VAL A 218 -12.26 12.15 2.56
CA VAL A 218 -13.56 11.83 3.17
C VAL A 218 -13.37 11.63 4.67
N PRO A 219 -14.35 11.96 5.52
CA PRO A 219 -14.17 11.88 6.96
C PRO A 219 -13.93 10.43 7.38
N LEU A 220 -12.96 10.21 8.26
CA LEU A 220 -12.68 8.88 8.79
C LEU A 220 -13.74 8.44 9.80
N MET A 221 -14.31 9.38 10.57
CA MET A 221 -15.31 9.10 11.61
C MET A 221 -14.81 8.07 12.65
N ASN A 222 -13.54 8.20 13.02
CA ASN A 222 -12.89 7.34 13.99
C ASN A 222 -13.45 7.54 15.40
N ARG A 223 -13.48 6.46 16.17
CA ARG A 223 -13.99 6.41 17.55
C ARG A 223 -13.35 5.23 18.28
N PRO A 224 -13.29 5.26 19.62
CA PRO A 224 -13.01 4.06 20.41
C PRO A 224 -14.01 2.94 20.08
N LEU A 225 -13.56 1.69 20.07
CA LEU A 225 -14.44 0.53 19.98
C LEU A 225 -14.87 0.07 21.37
N ASP A 226 -16.18 -0.19 21.48
CA ASP A 226 -16.76 -0.71 22.71
C ASP A 226 -16.49 -2.22 22.87
N LYS A 227 -16.30 -2.67 24.12
CA LYS A 227 -15.96 -4.07 24.41
C LYS A 227 -17.11 -5.05 24.10
N ASP A 228 -18.36 -4.64 24.29
CA ASP A 228 -19.50 -5.49 23.95
C ASP A 228 -19.68 -5.57 22.43
N TYR A 229 -19.40 -4.48 21.71
CA TYR A 229 -19.27 -4.52 20.25
C TYR A 229 -18.18 -5.50 19.80
N LEU A 230 -16.96 -5.41 20.35
CA LEU A 230 -15.85 -6.30 20.00
C LEU A 230 -16.19 -7.77 20.27
N ARG A 231 -16.84 -8.07 21.40
CA ARG A 231 -17.29 -9.44 21.71
C ARG A 231 -18.28 -9.95 20.65
N ARG A 232 -19.28 -9.13 20.28
CA ARG A 232 -20.29 -9.51 19.29
C ARG A 232 -19.69 -9.68 17.89
N ILE A 233 -18.82 -8.78 17.45
CA ILE A 233 -18.29 -8.83 16.08
C ILE A 233 -17.33 -10.01 15.88
N LYS A 234 -16.62 -10.42 16.94
CA LYS A 234 -15.76 -11.61 16.93
C LYS A 234 -16.54 -12.90 16.62
N ASP A 235 -17.78 -13.02 17.10
CA ASP A 235 -18.66 -14.15 16.75
C ASP A 235 -19.03 -14.19 15.25
N GLN A 236 -18.84 -13.08 14.54
CA GLN A 236 -19.17 -12.92 13.12
C GLN A 236 -17.94 -12.86 12.21
N TYR A 237 -16.73 -13.07 12.75
CA TYR A 237 -15.52 -12.90 11.95
C TYR A 237 -15.44 -13.84 10.76
N ASP A 238 -15.83 -15.11 10.88
CA ASP A 238 -15.83 -16.04 9.74
C ASP A 238 -16.75 -15.56 8.59
N ASP A 239 -17.92 -15.02 8.95
CA ASP A 239 -18.86 -14.43 8.00
C ASP A 239 -18.30 -13.13 7.40
N LEU A 240 -17.67 -12.29 8.21
CA LEU A 240 -16.99 -11.07 7.76
C LEU A 240 -15.90 -11.42 6.73
N ARG A 241 -15.00 -12.36 7.04
CA ARG A 241 -13.93 -12.79 6.11
C ARG A 241 -14.50 -13.33 4.80
N THR A 242 -15.60 -14.07 4.89
CA THR A 242 -16.32 -14.58 3.72
C THR A 242 -16.95 -13.46 2.88
N MET A 243 -17.45 -12.40 3.51
CA MET A 243 -17.99 -11.24 2.81
C MET A 243 -16.88 -10.41 2.16
N GLU A 244 -15.78 -10.19 2.86
CA GLU A 244 -14.61 -9.44 2.37
C GLU A 244 -14.00 -10.11 1.13
N SER A 245 -13.83 -11.43 1.12
CA SER A 245 -13.30 -12.16 -0.05
C SER A 245 -14.19 -12.08 -1.30
N LYS A 246 -15.47 -11.74 -1.12
CA LYS A 246 -16.44 -11.53 -2.21
C LYS A 246 -16.61 -10.05 -2.58
N ALA A 247 -16.00 -9.14 -1.85
CA ALA A 247 -16.08 -7.70 -2.10
C ALA A 247 -14.97 -7.25 -3.06
N PHE A 248 -15.30 -6.34 -3.98
CA PHE A 248 -14.37 -5.82 -5.00
C PHE A 248 -13.00 -5.40 -4.45
N ALA A 249 -12.98 -4.75 -3.27
CA ALA A 249 -11.77 -4.25 -2.64
C ALA A 249 -11.42 -4.94 -1.31
N GLY A 250 -12.05 -6.07 -0.95
CA GLY A 250 -11.69 -6.82 0.27
C GLY A 250 -12.13 -6.17 1.59
N PHE A 251 -13.14 -5.29 1.56
CA PHE A 251 -13.75 -4.69 2.75
C PHE A 251 -15.24 -4.39 2.50
N VAL A 252 -16.04 -4.45 3.56
CA VAL A 252 -17.51 -4.41 3.55
C VAL A 252 -18.11 -3.62 4.71
N CYS A 253 -17.34 -3.25 5.73
CA CYS A 253 -17.90 -2.58 6.90
C CYS A 253 -18.43 -1.18 6.59
N VAL A 254 -19.56 -0.87 7.22
CA VAL A 254 -20.21 0.44 7.19
C VAL A 254 -20.65 0.76 8.60
N ASP A 255 -20.04 1.79 9.18
CA ASP A 255 -20.28 2.19 10.56
C ASP A 255 -20.01 1.08 11.60
N GLY A 256 -18.98 0.26 11.39
CA GLY A 256 -18.67 -0.86 12.29
C GLY A 256 -19.42 -2.14 11.99
N GLU A 257 -20.38 -2.15 11.07
CA GLU A 257 -21.16 -3.37 10.80
C GLU A 257 -20.85 -3.92 9.41
N PRO A 258 -20.66 -5.25 9.25
CA PRO A 258 -20.52 -5.88 7.95
C PRO A 258 -21.77 -5.61 7.11
N LYS A 259 -21.60 -5.00 5.92
CA LYS A 259 -22.73 -4.65 5.06
C LYS A 259 -22.42 -4.98 3.61
N LYS A 260 -23.36 -5.69 2.97
CA LYS A 260 -23.22 -6.00 1.55
C LYS A 260 -23.15 -4.72 0.71
N PRO A 261 -22.23 -4.64 -0.26
CA PRO A 261 -22.22 -3.56 -1.25
C PRO A 261 -23.55 -3.47 -2.00
N LEU A 262 -23.90 -2.26 -2.45
CA LEU A 262 -25.04 -2.09 -3.35
C LEU A 262 -24.66 -2.54 -4.77
N GLU A 263 -25.43 -3.46 -5.32
CA GLU A 263 -25.24 -4.03 -6.66
C GLU A 263 -26.04 -3.30 -7.76
N ILE A 264 -26.62 -2.14 -7.42
CA ILE A 264 -27.41 -1.31 -8.33
C ILE A 264 -26.64 -0.07 -8.81
N SER A 265 -27.08 0.50 -9.94
CA SER A 265 -26.50 1.71 -10.51
C SER A 265 -26.90 2.96 -9.72
N ALA A 266 -25.98 3.93 -9.62
CA ALA A 266 -26.30 5.24 -9.06
C ALA A 266 -27.38 5.99 -9.88
N LEU A 267 -27.54 5.62 -11.16
CA LEU A 267 -28.49 6.23 -12.09
C LEU A 267 -29.85 5.52 -12.12
N SER A 268 -29.97 4.34 -11.50
CA SER A 268 -31.25 3.62 -11.42
C SER A 268 -32.13 4.07 -10.25
N VAL A 269 -31.67 5.02 -9.43
CA VAL A 269 -32.40 5.57 -8.28
C VAL A 269 -32.65 7.06 -8.46
N SER A 270 -33.63 7.60 -7.73
CA SER A 270 -33.89 9.05 -7.73
C SER A 270 -32.69 9.84 -7.18
N PRO A 271 -32.52 11.12 -7.57
CA PRO A 271 -31.51 11.99 -6.97
C PRO A 271 -31.60 12.06 -5.44
N GLU A 272 -32.80 12.04 -4.88
CA GLU A 272 -33.03 12.08 -3.43
C GLU A 272 -32.59 10.80 -2.71
N GLU A 273 -32.85 9.63 -3.29
CA GLU A 273 -32.37 8.35 -2.76
C GLU A 273 -30.84 8.26 -2.84
N ARG A 274 -30.27 8.71 -3.95
CA ARG A 274 -28.82 8.77 -4.14
C ARG A 274 -28.14 9.68 -3.13
N GLU A 275 -28.69 10.87 -2.90
CA GLU A 275 -28.19 11.80 -1.87
C GLU A 275 -28.22 11.16 -0.48
N LYS A 276 -29.31 10.48 -0.13
CA LYS A 276 -29.43 9.79 1.17
C LYS A 276 -28.38 8.71 1.36
N GLU A 277 -28.13 7.89 0.33
CA GLU A 277 -27.09 6.84 0.41
C GLU A 277 -25.70 7.45 0.50
N TYR A 278 -25.38 8.47 -0.30
CA TYR A 278 -24.11 9.19 -0.20
C TYR A 278 -23.92 9.82 1.18
N GLU A 279 -24.94 10.47 1.73
CA GLU A 279 -24.88 11.05 3.08
C GLU A 279 -24.68 9.98 4.15
N TYR A 280 -25.38 8.86 4.04
CA TYR A 280 -25.23 7.75 4.96
C TYR A 280 -23.79 7.23 4.95
N ARG A 281 -23.21 6.95 3.78
CA ARG A 281 -21.81 6.46 3.66
C ARG A 281 -20.80 7.52 4.07
N TYR A 282 -21.01 8.77 3.69
CA TYR A 282 -20.14 9.88 4.08
C TYR A 282 -20.13 10.07 5.61
N LYS A 283 -21.27 9.97 6.29
CA LYS A 283 -21.36 10.05 7.76
C LYS A 283 -20.85 8.79 8.47
N SER A 284 -20.93 7.63 7.82
CA SER A 284 -20.29 6.41 8.32
C SER A 284 -18.76 6.50 8.25
N GLY A 285 -18.22 7.24 7.29
CA GLY A 285 -16.79 7.51 7.14
C GLY A 285 -15.95 6.34 6.63
N GLY A 286 -14.64 6.54 6.57
CA GLY A 286 -13.70 5.59 5.98
C GLY A 286 -13.90 5.43 4.48
N LEU A 287 -13.59 4.24 3.95
CA LEU A 287 -13.67 3.96 2.51
C LEU A 287 -15.01 3.39 2.02
N CYS A 288 -16.07 3.39 2.83
CA CYS A 288 -17.33 2.73 2.50
C CYS A 288 -18.10 3.34 1.30
N LEU A 289 -17.70 4.51 0.78
CA LEU A 289 -18.23 5.06 -0.47
C LEU A 289 -17.87 4.21 -1.70
N TYR A 290 -16.85 3.35 -1.63
CA TYR A 290 -16.56 2.38 -2.68
C TYR A 290 -17.70 1.39 -2.93
N SER A 291 -18.56 1.17 -1.93
CA SER A 291 -19.64 0.19 -1.97
C SER A 291 -21.04 0.81 -2.01
N SER A 292 -21.15 2.11 -2.31
CA SER A 292 -22.44 2.80 -2.40
C SER A 292 -23.23 2.51 -3.67
N TYR A 293 -22.57 2.30 -4.82
CA TYR A 293 -23.22 1.89 -6.08
C TYR A 293 -22.22 1.15 -6.95
N SER A 294 -22.69 0.23 -7.79
CA SER A 294 -21.84 -0.71 -8.54
C SER A 294 -21.13 -0.10 -9.76
N ASP A 295 -21.60 1.05 -10.26
CA ASP A 295 -21.15 1.65 -11.52
C ASP A 295 -20.30 2.91 -11.35
N LEU A 296 -19.94 3.30 -10.12
CA LEU A 296 -19.16 4.51 -9.85
C LEU A 296 -17.76 4.51 -10.46
N LEU A 297 -17.21 3.32 -10.73
CA LEU A 297 -15.89 3.16 -11.36
C LEU A 297 -15.97 2.73 -12.83
N THR A 298 -17.16 2.66 -13.43
CA THR A 298 -17.36 2.19 -14.81
C THR A 298 -18.23 3.13 -15.65
N ASN A 299 -19.05 3.98 -15.02
CA ASN A 299 -19.92 4.95 -15.68
C ASN A 299 -19.56 6.39 -15.27
N LYS A 300 -19.25 7.24 -16.26
CA LYS A 300 -18.84 8.64 -16.03
C LYS A 300 -19.96 9.51 -15.44
N GLU A 301 -21.19 9.30 -15.89
CA GLU A 301 -22.34 10.06 -15.40
C GLU A 301 -22.65 9.69 -13.94
N ALA A 302 -22.64 8.39 -13.62
CA ALA A 302 -22.75 7.91 -12.24
C ALA A 302 -21.63 8.49 -11.35
N ASN A 303 -20.38 8.44 -11.80
CA ASN A 303 -19.23 9.00 -11.08
C ASN A 303 -19.38 10.50 -10.83
N GLN A 304 -19.87 11.26 -11.82
CA GLN A 304 -20.07 12.71 -11.70
C GLN A 304 -21.04 13.04 -10.57
N THR A 305 -22.09 12.24 -10.36
CA THR A 305 -23.03 12.48 -9.24
C THR A 305 -22.36 12.40 -7.87
N LEU A 306 -21.41 11.47 -7.68
CA LEU A 306 -20.59 11.40 -6.46
C LEU A 306 -19.58 12.55 -6.39
N ALA A 307 -18.99 12.94 -7.52
CA ALA A 307 -18.06 14.08 -7.60
C ALA A 307 -18.74 15.38 -7.15
N ASP A 308 -19.96 15.63 -7.62
CA ASP A 308 -20.75 16.81 -7.27
C ASP A 308 -21.14 16.82 -5.80
N PHE A 309 -21.52 15.65 -5.25
CA PHE A 309 -21.77 15.47 -3.82
C PHE A 309 -20.52 15.83 -3.00
N LEU A 310 -19.36 15.25 -3.30
CA LEU A 310 -18.12 15.50 -2.57
C LEU A 310 -17.66 16.96 -2.73
N LYS A 311 -17.83 17.57 -3.90
CA LYS A 311 -17.56 19.00 -4.10
C LYS A 311 -18.39 19.84 -3.12
N ARG A 312 -19.70 19.62 -3.03
CA ARG A 312 -20.54 20.34 -2.06
C ARG A 312 -20.04 20.16 -0.62
N LYS A 313 -19.67 18.94 -0.22
CA LYS A 313 -19.11 18.68 1.11
C LYS A 313 -17.83 19.46 1.41
N ILE A 314 -16.95 19.64 0.42
CA ILE A 314 -15.75 20.48 0.58
C ILE A 314 -16.14 21.94 0.82
N HIS A 315 -17.02 22.48 -0.01
CA HIS A 315 -17.47 23.88 0.09
C HIS A 315 -18.31 24.16 1.34
N GLU A 316 -18.98 23.15 1.91
CA GLU A 316 -19.67 23.26 3.21
C GLU A 316 -18.68 23.39 4.38
N LYS A 317 -17.49 22.76 4.27
CA LYS A 317 -16.49 22.69 5.36
C LYS A 317 -15.48 23.84 5.34
N VAL A 318 -15.20 24.42 4.18
CA VAL A 318 -14.18 25.46 3.99
C VAL A 318 -14.86 26.81 3.78
N LYS A 319 -14.61 27.77 4.68
CA LYS A 319 -15.29 29.07 4.72
C LYS A 319 -14.85 30.01 3.59
N ASP A 320 -13.57 29.99 3.24
CA ASP A 320 -13.05 30.79 2.13
C ASP A 320 -13.35 30.06 0.79
N PRO A 321 -14.16 30.66 -0.11
CA PRO A 321 -14.55 30.01 -1.36
C PRO A 321 -13.38 29.79 -2.32
N VAL A 322 -12.33 30.62 -2.26
CA VAL A 322 -11.12 30.45 -3.09
C VAL A 322 -10.34 29.23 -2.62
N VAL A 323 -10.19 29.08 -1.30
CA VAL A 323 -9.52 27.92 -0.72
C VAL A 323 -10.33 26.63 -0.94
N ALA A 324 -11.65 26.69 -0.82
CA ALA A 324 -12.55 25.56 -1.12
C ALA A 324 -12.39 25.06 -2.57
N GLU A 325 -12.29 25.98 -3.53
CA GLU A 325 -12.14 25.65 -4.95
C GLU A 325 -10.71 25.16 -5.27
N MET A 326 -9.68 25.61 -4.54
CA MET A 326 -8.32 25.01 -4.61
C MET A 326 -8.27 23.59 -4.03
N LEU A 327 -9.05 23.31 -2.99
CA LEU A 327 -9.13 21.98 -2.35
C LEU A 327 -10.05 21.01 -3.10
N THR A 328 -10.84 21.49 -4.05
CA THR A 328 -11.71 20.65 -4.89
C THR A 328 -10.87 19.93 -5.94
N PRO A 329 -10.81 18.57 -5.93
CA PRO A 329 -10.07 17.83 -6.95
C PRO A 329 -10.64 18.03 -8.35
N LYS A 330 -9.74 18.10 -9.33
CA LYS A 330 -10.05 18.39 -10.74
C LYS A 330 -9.31 17.45 -11.68
N GLY A 331 -9.92 17.20 -12.83
CA GLY A 331 -9.26 16.52 -13.96
C GLY A 331 -9.14 15.00 -13.83
N TYR A 332 -9.79 14.37 -12.86
CA TYR A 332 -9.88 12.91 -12.77
C TYR A 332 -11.16 12.44 -12.04
N PRO A 333 -11.69 11.24 -12.34
CA PRO A 333 -12.89 10.70 -11.69
C PRO A 333 -12.71 10.42 -10.19
N VAL A 334 -13.77 10.51 -9.39
CA VAL A 334 -13.73 10.02 -7.99
C VAL A 334 -13.40 8.53 -7.97
N LEU A 335 -12.75 8.03 -6.92
CA LEU A 335 -12.35 6.63 -6.74
C LEU A 335 -11.27 6.10 -7.71
N ALA A 336 -11.03 6.75 -8.85
CA ALA A 336 -9.94 6.43 -9.77
C ALA A 336 -8.54 6.67 -9.16
N LYS A 337 -8.50 7.42 -8.06
CA LYS A 337 -7.43 7.38 -7.05
C LYS A 337 -8.04 6.89 -5.73
N ARG A 338 -7.24 6.22 -4.90
CA ARG A 338 -7.66 5.84 -3.55
C ARG A 338 -8.11 7.08 -2.78
N LEU A 339 -9.31 7.04 -2.19
CA LEU A 339 -9.77 8.10 -1.30
C LEU A 339 -8.82 8.23 -0.11
N CYS A 340 -8.63 9.46 0.37
CA CYS A 340 -7.88 9.70 1.59
C CYS A 340 -8.87 9.85 2.74
N ALA A 341 -8.68 9.11 3.83
CA ALA A 341 -9.51 9.25 5.01
C ALA A 341 -8.97 10.35 5.94
N ASP A 342 -9.82 11.30 6.29
CA ASP A 342 -9.45 12.57 6.91
C ASP A 342 -9.98 12.71 8.34
N THR A 343 -9.30 13.52 9.15
CA THR A 343 -9.83 13.99 10.44
C THR A 343 -9.64 15.50 10.54
N ASN A 344 -10.68 16.24 10.18
CA ASN A 344 -10.70 17.71 10.12
C ASN A 344 -9.72 18.32 9.10
N TYR A 345 -9.44 17.63 7.99
CA TYR A 345 -8.48 18.12 6.99
C TYR A 345 -8.97 19.41 6.32
N TYR A 346 -10.21 19.43 5.82
CA TYR A 346 -10.75 20.61 5.16
C TYR A 346 -10.96 21.76 6.16
N GLU A 347 -11.49 21.45 7.34
CA GLU A 347 -11.74 22.41 8.41
C GLU A 347 -10.45 23.07 8.91
N THR A 348 -9.30 22.40 8.79
CA THR A 348 -7.98 22.95 9.16
C THR A 348 -7.64 24.22 8.38
N TYR A 349 -8.11 24.35 7.14
CA TYR A 349 -7.86 25.54 6.31
C TYR A 349 -8.68 26.78 6.71
N ASN A 350 -9.60 26.64 7.67
CA ASN A 350 -10.30 27.79 8.26
C ASN A 350 -9.49 28.48 9.37
N ARG A 351 -8.32 27.95 9.74
CA ARG A 351 -7.45 28.51 10.78
C ARG A 351 -6.64 29.66 10.20
N GLU A 352 -6.49 30.74 10.98
CA GLU A 352 -5.70 31.91 10.58
C GLU A 352 -4.21 31.59 10.38
N ASN A 353 -3.70 30.53 11.00
CA ASN A 353 -2.30 30.12 10.91
C ASN A 353 -2.01 29.13 9.75
N VAL A 354 -2.98 28.84 8.88
CA VAL A 354 -2.82 27.88 7.78
C VAL A 354 -2.96 28.58 6.45
N ARG A 355 -1.98 28.38 5.56
CA ARG A 355 -2.00 28.88 4.19
C ARG A 355 -1.88 27.73 3.19
N LEU A 356 -2.72 27.74 2.17
CA LEU A 356 -2.64 26.83 1.02
C LEU A 356 -2.02 27.56 -0.18
N ILE A 357 -1.04 26.92 -0.82
CA ILE A 357 -0.42 27.38 -2.07
C ILE A 357 -0.66 26.33 -3.14
N ASP A 358 -1.30 26.73 -4.25
CA ASP A 358 -1.49 25.87 -5.42
C ASP A 358 -0.24 25.93 -6.32
N VAL A 359 0.61 24.93 -6.18
CA VAL A 359 1.86 24.80 -6.95
C VAL A 359 1.69 24.13 -8.30
N ASN A 360 0.46 23.83 -8.71
CA ASN A 360 0.17 23.44 -10.09
C ASN A 360 -0.09 24.67 -10.97
N ILE A 361 -0.64 25.74 -10.41
CA ILE A 361 -0.70 27.06 -11.07
C ILE A 361 0.65 27.77 -10.93
N THR A 362 1.26 27.68 -9.75
CA THR A 362 2.48 28.43 -9.39
C THR A 362 3.60 27.48 -8.92
N PRO A 363 4.34 26.85 -9.85
CA PRO A 363 5.33 25.84 -9.49
C PRO A 363 6.37 26.33 -8.48
N ILE A 364 6.81 25.43 -7.60
CA ILE A 364 7.95 25.71 -6.71
C ILE A 364 9.19 25.96 -7.57
N GLU A 365 9.80 27.12 -7.42
CA GLU A 365 11.01 27.48 -8.16
C GLU A 365 12.23 26.78 -7.57
N LYS A 366 12.41 26.90 -6.25
CA LYS A 366 13.50 26.28 -5.50
C LYS A 366 13.25 26.29 -4.00
N VAL A 367 13.91 25.37 -3.31
CA VAL A 367 14.17 25.45 -1.88
C VAL A 367 15.42 26.31 -1.66
N THR A 368 15.38 27.19 -0.67
CA THR A 368 16.50 28.05 -0.24
C THR A 368 17.07 27.56 1.08
N ALA A 369 18.10 28.24 1.59
CA ALA A 369 18.63 27.98 2.92
C ALA A 369 17.62 28.21 4.05
N THR A 370 16.58 29.01 3.81
CA THR A 370 15.65 29.54 4.84
C THR A 370 14.18 29.29 4.53
N GLY A 371 13.84 28.68 3.39
CA GLY A 371 12.45 28.55 2.97
C GLY A 371 12.25 27.99 1.57
N ILE A 372 11.11 28.33 0.97
CA ILE A 372 10.72 27.92 -0.38
C ILE A 372 10.31 29.15 -1.19
N ILE A 373 10.73 29.25 -2.44
CA ILE A 373 10.31 30.33 -3.35
C ILE A 373 9.22 29.84 -4.28
N VAL A 374 8.13 30.61 -4.33
CA VAL A 374 7.00 30.45 -5.27
C VAL A 374 6.63 31.85 -5.77
N GLU A 375 6.58 32.05 -7.09
CA GLU A 375 6.32 33.35 -7.74
C GLU A 375 7.24 34.49 -7.26
N GLY A 376 8.53 34.20 -7.08
CA GLY A 376 9.51 35.16 -6.55
C GLY A 376 9.30 35.54 -5.08
N ILE A 377 8.29 35.00 -4.40
CA ILE A 377 8.03 35.20 -2.97
C ILE A 377 8.68 34.05 -2.19
N GLU A 378 9.58 34.39 -1.27
CA GLU A 378 10.12 33.41 -0.33
C GLU A 378 9.16 33.23 0.85
N TYR A 379 8.85 31.97 1.15
CA TYR A 379 8.11 31.52 2.32
C TYR A 379 9.12 30.99 3.32
N PRO A 380 9.46 31.75 4.38
CA PRO A 380 10.46 31.35 5.35
C PRO A 380 9.94 30.23 6.26
N LEU A 381 10.74 29.18 6.45
CA LEU A 381 10.37 27.97 7.18
C LEU A 381 11.46 27.59 8.18
N ASP A 382 11.04 27.07 9.32
CA ASP A 382 11.92 26.48 10.34
C ASP A 382 11.98 24.96 10.18
N ALA A 383 10.91 24.36 9.64
CA ALA A 383 10.82 22.94 9.33
C ALA A 383 10.09 22.68 8.01
N LEU A 384 10.49 21.62 7.31
CA LEU A 384 9.91 21.19 6.04
C LEU A 384 9.55 19.69 6.09
N VAL A 385 8.29 19.38 5.79
CA VAL A 385 7.73 18.03 5.77
C VAL A 385 7.45 17.62 4.33
N TYR A 386 8.08 16.54 3.89
CA TYR A 386 7.87 15.93 2.58
C TYR A 386 6.86 14.79 2.67
N ALA A 387 5.67 15.00 2.10
CA ALA A 387 4.60 14.03 1.96
C ALA A 387 4.39 13.67 0.47
N ILE A 388 5.49 13.32 -0.20
CA ILE A 388 5.59 13.19 -1.66
C ILE A 388 5.36 11.76 -2.19
N GLY A 389 5.05 10.83 -1.28
CA GLY A 389 4.68 9.45 -1.59
C GLY A 389 5.86 8.54 -1.97
N PHE A 390 5.54 7.46 -2.68
CA PHE A 390 6.44 6.34 -2.96
C PHE A 390 6.52 6.04 -4.46
N ASP A 391 7.62 5.41 -4.86
CA ASP A 391 7.70 4.65 -6.09
C ASP A 391 6.99 3.30 -5.89
N ALA A 392 5.74 3.25 -6.34
CA ALA A 392 4.80 2.19 -6.00
C ALA A 392 5.09 0.91 -6.81
N LEU A 393 4.91 -0.24 -6.15
CA LEU A 393 4.95 -1.62 -6.68
C LEU A 393 6.28 -2.11 -7.25
N THR A 394 7.03 -1.25 -7.95
CA THR A 394 8.28 -1.60 -8.65
C THR A 394 9.52 -1.09 -7.94
N GLY A 395 9.44 0.06 -7.26
CA GLY A 395 10.60 0.75 -6.69
C GLY A 395 11.43 -0.10 -5.73
N ALA A 396 10.79 -0.85 -4.84
CA ALA A 396 11.49 -1.66 -3.84
C ALA A 396 12.32 -2.79 -4.47
N LEU A 397 11.78 -3.42 -5.50
CA LEU A 397 12.44 -4.50 -6.25
C LEU A 397 13.55 -3.96 -7.14
N THR A 398 13.27 -2.91 -7.90
CA THR A 398 14.23 -2.31 -8.84
C THR A 398 15.40 -1.58 -8.17
N ASN A 399 15.33 -1.38 -6.84
CA ASN A 399 16.45 -0.91 -6.02
C ASN A 399 17.40 -2.02 -5.57
N ILE A 400 17.03 -3.30 -5.76
CA ILE A 400 17.86 -4.48 -5.51
C ILE A 400 18.44 -4.94 -6.85
N ASP A 401 19.71 -5.37 -6.86
CA ASP A 401 20.28 -6.04 -8.03
C ASP A 401 19.74 -7.47 -8.14
N ILE A 402 18.59 -7.62 -8.80
CA ILE A 402 17.91 -8.91 -9.01
C ILE A 402 18.25 -9.41 -10.40
N ARG A 403 18.85 -10.61 -10.49
CA ARG A 403 19.23 -11.24 -11.75
C ARG A 403 18.68 -12.66 -11.87
N GLY A 404 17.93 -12.92 -12.94
CA GLY A 404 17.39 -14.22 -13.30
C GLY A 404 18.36 -15.04 -14.14
N ARG A 405 17.80 -15.91 -14.99
CA ARG A 405 18.56 -16.76 -15.92
C ARG A 405 19.45 -15.93 -16.85
N ASN A 406 20.61 -16.49 -17.20
CA ASN A 406 21.61 -15.87 -18.08
C ASN A 406 22.03 -14.45 -17.65
N GLY A 407 21.87 -14.11 -16.36
CA GLY A 407 22.20 -12.79 -15.82
C GLY A 407 21.19 -11.68 -16.16
N LEU A 408 20.00 -12.01 -16.67
CA LEU A 408 18.95 -11.04 -17.00
C LEU A 408 18.57 -10.19 -15.78
N VAL A 409 18.63 -8.86 -15.91
CA VAL A 409 18.37 -7.93 -14.81
C VAL A 409 16.89 -7.57 -14.76
N LEU A 410 16.23 -7.75 -13.60
CA LEU A 410 14.78 -7.48 -13.45
C LEU A 410 14.41 -6.03 -13.80
N LYS A 411 15.27 -5.08 -13.42
CA LYS A 411 15.07 -3.66 -13.70
C LYS A 411 15.05 -3.37 -15.20
N GLU A 412 15.86 -4.06 -15.99
CA GLU A 412 15.91 -3.92 -17.44
C GLU A 412 14.67 -4.57 -18.07
N GLU A 413 14.29 -5.77 -17.62
CA GLU A 413 13.07 -6.45 -18.09
C GLU A 413 11.79 -5.62 -17.85
N TRP A 414 11.79 -4.80 -16.79
CA TRP A 414 10.65 -3.95 -16.42
C TRP A 414 10.76 -2.50 -16.93
N GLU A 415 11.73 -2.16 -17.79
CA GLU A 415 11.92 -0.78 -18.28
C GLU A 415 10.67 -0.24 -19.00
N ASP A 416 10.02 -1.07 -19.82
CA ASP A 416 8.77 -0.76 -20.53
C ASP A 416 7.50 -1.02 -19.69
N GLY A 417 7.66 -1.32 -18.41
CA GLY A 417 6.60 -1.68 -17.48
C GLY A 417 6.72 -3.12 -16.97
N PRO A 418 6.25 -3.41 -15.75
CA PRO A 418 6.41 -4.73 -15.16
C PRO A 418 5.56 -5.78 -15.88
N LYS A 419 6.20 -6.89 -16.22
CA LYS A 419 5.56 -8.08 -16.78
C LYS A 419 5.59 -9.18 -15.73
N THR A 420 4.43 -9.73 -15.43
CA THR A 420 4.26 -10.70 -14.36
C THR A 420 3.12 -11.64 -14.70
N TYR A 421 3.19 -12.88 -14.23
CA TYR A 421 2.04 -13.77 -14.15
C TYR A 421 1.41 -13.68 -12.75
N LEU A 422 0.10 -13.40 -12.70
CA LEU A 422 -0.71 -13.23 -11.47
C LEU A 422 -0.23 -12.12 -10.53
N GLY A 423 0.65 -11.24 -11.00
CA GLY A 423 1.39 -10.31 -10.16
C GLY A 423 2.30 -10.96 -9.12
N LEU A 424 2.67 -12.22 -9.34
CA LEU A 424 3.41 -13.04 -8.40
C LEU A 424 4.82 -13.39 -8.89
N MET A 425 4.99 -13.74 -10.17
CA MET A 425 6.28 -14.17 -10.73
C MET A 425 6.53 -13.51 -12.10
N THR A 426 7.80 -13.42 -12.50
CA THR A 426 8.22 -12.95 -13.83
C THR A 426 8.97 -14.08 -14.54
N PHE A 427 8.70 -14.28 -15.83
CA PHE A 427 9.39 -15.27 -16.68
C PHE A 427 10.91 -15.03 -16.67
N GLN A 428 11.73 -16.09 -16.66
CA GLN A 428 13.20 -16.05 -16.51
C GLN A 428 13.70 -15.73 -15.09
N PHE A 429 12.80 -15.57 -14.10
CA PHE A 429 13.14 -15.39 -12.68
C PHE A 429 12.55 -16.55 -11.85
N PRO A 430 13.00 -17.80 -12.08
CA PRO A 430 12.43 -18.98 -11.41
C PRO A 430 12.56 -18.91 -9.90
N ASN A 431 11.58 -19.47 -9.19
CA ASN A 431 11.49 -19.50 -7.73
C ASN A 431 11.51 -18.12 -7.03
N LEU A 432 11.44 -17.00 -7.77
CA LEU A 432 11.27 -15.67 -7.23
C LEU A 432 9.80 -15.29 -7.22
N PHE A 433 9.24 -15.13 -6.02
CA PHE A 433 7.87 -14.72 -5.81
C PHE A 433 7.83 -13.30 -5.27
N ASN A 434 6.86 -12.50 -5.72
CA ASN A 434 6.66 -11.13 -5.30
C ASN A 434 5.25 -10.96 -4.71
N LEU A 435 5.17 -10.71 -3.41
CA LEU A 435 3.90 -10.52 -2.72
C LEU A 435 3.41 -9.08 -2.91
N ALA A 436 2.10 -8.93 -3.13
CA ALA A 436 1.42 -7.70 -3.51
C ALA A 436 2.10 -6.95 -4.67
N GLY A 437 2.62 -7.71 -5.65
CA GLY A 437 3.40 -7.21 -6.77
C GLY A 437 2.60 -6.47 -7.85
N PRO A 438 3.29 -5.82 -8.81
CA PRO A 438 2.63 -5.28 -9.99
C PRO A 438 1.88 -6.38 -10.73
N GLY A 439 0.66 -6.12 -11.18
CA GLY A 439 -0.19 -7.10 -11.87
C GLY A 439 -1.08 -7.93 -10.94
N SER A 440 -0.97 -7.80 -9.61
CA SER A 440 -1.97 -8.31 -8.66
C SER A 440 -2.92 -7.19 -8.25
N THR A 441 -3.91 -7.48 -7.38
CA THR A 441 -4.80 -6.44 -6.87
C THR A 441 -4.11 -5.48 -5.89
N ALA A 442 -3.03 -5.91 -5.24
CA ALA A 442 -2.16 -5.10 -4.38
C ALA A 442 -2.93 -4.06 -3.53
N GLY A 443 -2.60 -2.76 -3.66
CA GLY A 443 -3.24 -1.69 -2.88
C GLY A 443 -4.65 -1.27 -3.32
N LEU A 444 -5.25 -1.94 -4.32
CA LEU A 444 -6.69 -1.84 -4.60
C LEU A 444 -7.49 -2.58 -3.52
N THR A 445 -7.01 -3.75 -3.11
CA THR A 445 -7.63 -4.59 -2.09
C THR A 445 -7.13 -4.22 -0.71
N GLN A 446 -7.91 -4.56 0.31
CA GLN A 446 -7.42 -4.73 1.67
C GLN A 446 -6.13 -5.60 1.62
N ALA A 447 -5.03 -5.06 2.15
CA ALA A 447 -3.70 -5.62 1.92
C ALA A 447 -3.47 -6.98 2.60
N ILE A 448 -3.97 -7.17 3.83
CA ILE A 448 -3.73 -8.40 4.60
C ILE A 448 -4.41 -9.61 3.95
N GLN A 449 -5.63 -9.46 3.44
CA GLN A 449 -6.34 -10.52 2.73
C GLN A 449 -5.70 -10.85 1.39
N CYS A 450 -5.25 -9.82 0.65
CA CYS A 450 -4.50 -10.01 -0.58
C CYS A 450 -3.23 -10.82 -0.29
N ASP A 451 -2.47 -10.42 0.74
CA ASP A 451 -1.27 -11.11 1.21
C ASP A 451 -1.59 -12.55 1.63
N GLU A 452 -2.63 -12.78 2.44
CA GLU A 452 -2.97 -14.13 2.93
C GLU A 452 -3.32 -15.08 1.80
N HIS A 453 -4.07 -14.60 0.82
CA HIS A 453 -4.43 -15.37 -0.37
C HIS A 453 -3.20 -15.67 -1.24
N GLN A 454 -2.38 -14.66 -1.55
CA GLN A 454 -1.17 -14.85 -2.35
C GLN A 454 -0.16 -15.76 -1.67
N ILE A 455 0.01 -15.66 -0.34
CA ILE A 455 0.88 -16.54 0.43
C ILE A 455 0.36 -17.99 0.37
N GLY A 456 -0.96 -18.20 0.39
CA GLY A 456 -1.55 -19.51 0.11
C GLY A 456 -1.08 -20.08 -1.22
N LEU A 457 -1.25 -19.32 -2.30
CA LEU A 457 -0.81 -19.72 -3.65
C LEU A 457 0.71 -19.98 -3.74
N VAL A 458 1.53 -19.15 -3.08
CA VAL A 458 2.99 -19.38 -3.02
C VAL A 458 3.31 -20.70 -2.35
N MET A 459 2.64 -21.02 -1.23
CA MET A 459 2.84 -22.29 -0.54
C MET A 459 2.40 -23.48 -1.39
N ASP A 460 1.29 -23.35 -2.12
CA ASP A 460 0.82 -24.38 -3.07
C ASP A 460 1.85 -24.61 -4.18
N CYS A 461 2.43 -23.55 -4.75
CA CYS A 461 3.51 -23.63 -5.74
C CYS A 461 4.77 -24.32 -5.17
N ILE A 462 5.21 -23.95 -3.96
CA ILE A 462 6.37 -24.56 -3.30
C ILE A 462 6.12 -26.05 -3.08
N GLU A 463 4.95 -26.42 -2.58
CA GLU A 463 4.60 -27.82 -2.33
C GLU A 463 4.53 -28.62 -3.64
N HIS A 464 3.97 -28.05 -4.71
CA HIS A 464 3.90 -28.69 -6.02
C HIS A 464 5.29 -29.00 -6.59
N VAL A 465 6.24 -28.05 -6.52
CA VAL A 465 7.65 -28.30 -6.92
C VAL A 465 8.25 -29.46 -6.14
N ARG A 466 8.01 -29.50 -4.83
CA ARG A 466 8.55 -30.53 -3.92
C ARG A 466 7.94 -31.90 -4.20
N GLN A 467 6.62 -31.99 -4.38
CA GLN A 467 5.92 -33.22 -4.70
C GLN A 467 6.35 -33.79 -6.06
N ALA A 468 6.61 -32.91 -7.03
CA ALA A 468 7.13 -33.30 -8.33
C ALA A 468 8.62 -33.72 -8.31
N GLY A 469 9.31 -33.56 -7.17
CA GLY A 469 10.76 -33.83 -7.06
C GLY A 469 11.60 -32.92 -7.95
N LYS A 470 11.11 -31.71 -8.23
CA LYS A 470 11.69 -30.73 -9.14
C LYS A 470 12.40 -29.60 -8.39
N ALA A 471 13.17 -28.80 -9.12
CA ALA A 471 14.01 -27.76 -8.54
C ALA A 471 13.42 -26.36 -8.72
N THR A 472 12.74 -26.10 -9.83
CA THR A 472 12.26 -24.75 -10.17
C THR A 472 10.81 -24.72 -10.60
N ILE A 473 10.14 -23.61 -10.30
CA ILE A 473 8.89 -23.18 -10.91
C ILE A 473 9.06 -21.76 -11.48
N GLU A 474 8.51 -21.52 -12.67
CA GLU A 474 8.41 -20.19 -13.28
C GLU A 474 7.23 -20.12 -14.26
N PRO A 475 6.64 -18.95 -14.52
CA PRO A 475 5.59 -18.83 -15.54
C PRO A 475 6.16 -19.04 -16.94
N THR A 476 5.34 -19.46 -17.90
CA THR A 476 5.71 -19.34 -19.33
C THR A 476 5.66 -17.88 -19.78
N ASP A 477 6.37 -17.54 -20.86
CA ASP A 477 6.28 -16.22 -21.47
C ASP A 477 4.84 -15.92 -21.95
N GLU A 478 4.17 -16.92 -22.52
CA GLU A 478 2.78 -16.81 -22.99
C GLU A 478 1.80 -16.54 -21.85
N ALA A 479 1.97 -17.23 -20.71
CA ALA A 479 1.13 -17.03 -19.53
C ALA A 479 1.31 -15.62 -18.94
N GLN A 480 2.56 -15.16 -18.87
CA GLN A 480 2.90 -13.79 -18.46
C GLN A 480 2.26 -12.76 -19.40
N ALA A 481 2.45 -12.89 -20.71
CA ALA A 481 1.88 -11.97 -21.69
C ALA A 481 0.35 -11.97 -21.65
N GLY A 482 -0.28 -13.14 -21.58
CA GLY A 482 -1.73 -13.27 -21.47
C GLY A 482 -2.30 -12.64 -20.20
N TRP A 483 -1.56 -12.65 -19.09
CA TRP A 483 -1.94 -11.94 -17.88
C TRP A 483 -1.87 -10.43 -18.05
N THR A 484 -0.80 -9.91 -18.68
CA THR A 484 -0.68 -8.48 -19.00
C THR A 484 -1.84 -8.00 -19.89
N ASP A 485 -2.21 -8.77 -20.91
CA ASP A 485 -3.36 -8.45 -21.77
C ASP A 485 -4.66 -8.44 -20.98
N TYR A 486 -4.84 -9.39 -20.08
CA TYR A 486 -6.02 -9.47 -19.23
C TYR A 486 -6.18 -8.24 -18.33
N ILE A 487 -5.13 -7.82 -17.60
CA ILE A 487 -5.24 -6.67 -16.70
C ILE A 487 -5.45 -5.35 -17.48
N ASN A 488 -4.87 -5.22 -18.67
CA ASN A 488 -5.11 -4.09 -19.56
C ASN A 488 -6.57 -4.06 -20.04
N TYR A 489 -7.11 -5.22 -20.42
CA TYR A 489 -8.52 -5.35 -20.82
C TYR A 489 -9.47 -5.02 -19.67
N ALA A 490 -9.19 -5.50 -18.45
CA ALA A 490 -9.97 -5.17 -17.26
C ALA A 490 -9.94 -3.66 -16.98
N ALA A 491 -8.75 -3.05 -17.00
CA ALA A 491 -8.56 -1.63 -16.78
C ALA A 491 -9.35 -0.75 -17.78
N ALA A 492 -9.36 -1.13 -19.06
CA ALA A 492 -10.04 -0.39 -20.12
C ALA A 492 -11.57 -0.26 -19.93
N LYS A 493 -12.17 -1.12 -19.10
CA LYS A 493 -13.60 -1.09 -18.74
C LYS A 493 -13.92 -0.18 -17.55
N THR A 494 -12.91 0.45 -16.97
CA THR A 494 -13.03 1.25 -15.75
C THR A 494 -12.67 2.70 -15.99
N LEU A 495 -12.91 3.55 -14.99
CA LEU A 495 -12.52 4.94 -14.96
C LEU A 495 -11.11 5.15 -14.39
N PHE A 496 -10.44 4.12 -13.86
CA PHE A 496 -9.08 4.22 -13.32
C PHE A 496 -8.05 4.81 -14.30
N PRO A 497 -8.02 4.42 -15.60
CA PRO A 497 -7.04 4.97 -16.55
C PRO A 497 -7.18 6.47 -16.80
N LEU A 498 -8.30 7.07 -16.42
CA LEU A 498 -8.54 8.52 -16.58
C LEU A 498 -7.85 9.36 -15.49
N ALA A 499 -7.24 8.73 -14.48
CA ALA A 499 -6.52 9.42 -13.43
C ALA A 499 -5.00 9.22 -13.56
N ASN A 500 -4.23 10.30 -13.41
CA ASN A 500 -2.77 10.22 -13.20
C ASN A 500 -2.50 9.70 -11.77
N SER A 501 -2.60 8.39 -11.58
CA SER A 501 -2.44 7.70 -10.30
C SER A 501 -1.25 6.74 -10.32
N TRP A 502 -0.89 6.20 -9.16
CA TRP A 502 0.12 5.16 -9.07
C TRP A 502 -0.39 3.80 -9.59
N TYR A 503 -1.70 3.58 -9.73
CA TYR A 503 -2.26 2.38 -10.35
C TYR A 503 -1.85 2.23 -11.83
N VAL A 504 -1.50 3.33 -12.48
CA VAL A 504 -1.18 3.40 -13.92
C VAL A 504 0.25 3.91 -14.19
N GLY A 505 1.14 3.78 -13.20
CA GLY A 505 2.55 4.17 -13.31
C GLY A 505 2.82 5.67 -13.47
N ALA A 506 1.80 6.53 -13.42
CA ALA A 506 1.92 7.96 -13.73
C ALA A 506 2.54 8.80 -12.60
N ASN A 507 2.87 8.20 -11.45
CA ASN A 507 3.38 8.90 -10.28
C ASN A 507 4.89 9.14 -10.33
N ILE A 508 5.64 8.52 -11.24
CA ILE A 508 7.10 8.69 -11.39
C ILE A 508 7.41 9.29 -12.77
N PRO A 509 7.99 10.50 -12.84
CA PRO A 509 8.47 11.07 -14.10
C PRO A 509 9.46 10.14 -14.80
N GLY A 510 9.28 9.92 -16.10
CA GLY A 510 10.18 9.10 -16.92
C GLY A 510 9.94 7.58 -16.89
N LYS A 511 9.03 7.06 -16.05
CA LYS A 511 8.62 5.64 -16.10
C LYS A 511 7.53 5.40 -17.14
N ALA A 512 7.49 4.18 -17.67
CA ALA A 512 6.45 3.72 -18.57
C ALA A 512 5.05 3.84 -17.93
N ARG A 513 4.07 4.31 -18.71
CA ARG A 513 2.67 4.42 -18.28
C ARG A 513 1.94 3.13 -18.60
N THR A 514 2.01 2.17 -17.69
CA THR A 514 1.34 0.87 -17.80
C THR A 514 0.41 0.63 -16.62
N ILE A 515 -0.57 -0.26 -16.79
CA ILE A 515 -1.44 -0.70 -15.71
C ILE A 515 -0.61 -1.56 -14.75
N LEU A 516 -0.46 -1.10 -13.51
CA LEU A 516 0.35 -1.77 -12.50
C LEU A 516 -0.47 -2.68 -11.58
N VAL A 517 -1.79 -2.62 -11.63
CA VAL A 517 -2.69 -3.31 -10.70
C VAL A 517 -3.79 -4.03 -11.48
N ASP A 518 -4.16 -5.23 -11.05
CA ASP A 518 -5.35 -5.91 -11.55
C ASP A 518 -6.60 -5.18 -11.04
N LEU A 519 -7.29 -4.51 -11.97
CA LEU A 519 -8.49 -3.72 -11.70
C LEU A 519 -9.79 -4.51 -11.89
N SER A 520 -9.71 -5.83 -12.11
CA SER A 520 -10.88 -6.70 -12.19
C SER A 520 -11.59 -6.89 -10.84
N GLY A 521 -10.89 -6.64 -9.73
CA GLY A 521 -11.39 -6.77 -8.37
C GLY A 521 -10.93 -8.06 -7.69
N PHE A 522 -10.94 -8.06 -6.35
CA PHE A 522 -10.41 -9.16 -5.55
C PHE A 522 -11.07 -10.53 -5.81
N PRO A 523 -12.40 -10.64 -5.96
CA PRO A 523 -13.03 -11.95 -6.21
C PRO A 523 -12.58 -12.56 -7.55
N ALA A 524 -12.51 -11.74 -8.60
CA ALA A 524 -12.07 -12.19 -9.92
C ALA A 524 -10.61 -12.67 -9.89
N TYR A 525 -9.75 -11.98 -9.14
CA TYR A 525 -8.37 -12.39 -8.92
C TYR A 525 -8.27 -13.74 -8.20
N ILE A 526 -9.01 -13.93 -7.10
CA ILE A 526 -9.08 -15.18 -6.35
C ILE A 526 -9.53 -16.34 -7.25
N ASP A 527 -10.62 -16.15 -7.99
CA ASP A 527 -11.18 -17.18 -8.89
C ASP A 527 -10.16 -17.61 -9.95
N LYS A 528 -9.37 -16.67 -10.47
CA LYS A 528 -8.31 -16.97 -11.44
C LYS A 528 -7.17 -17.76 -10.82
N CYS A 529 -6.67 -17.36 -9.66
CA CYS A 529 -5.64 -18.10 -8.93
C CYS A 529 -6.10 -19.52 -8.60
N ALA A 530 -7.31 -19.68 -8.06
CA ALA A 530 -7.90 -20.99 -7.75
C ALA A 530 -8.06 -21.85 -9.01
N GLY A 531 -8.49 -21.25 -10.13
CA GLY A 531 -8.63 -21.94 -11.41
C GLY A 531 -7.31 -22.48 -11.96
N ILE A 532 -6.19 -21.80 -11.70
CA ILE A 532 -4.85 -22.23 -12.12
C ILE A 532 -4.37 -23.43 -11.29
N VAL A 533 -4.55 -23.37 -9.96
CA VAL A 533 -4.25 -24.51 -9.08
C VAL A 533 -5.09 -25.73 -9.46
N ALA A 534 -6.39 -25.54 -9.72
CA ALA A 534 -7.30 -26.62 -10.14
C ALA A 534 -6.93 -27.23 -11.51
N ARG A 535 -6.18 -26.52 -12.35
CA ARG A 535 -5.68 -26.98 -13.65
C ARG A 535 -4.20 -27.30 -13.61
N ASP A 536 -3.74 -27.87 -12.50
CA ASP A 536 -2.37 -28.34 -12.28
C ASP A 536 -1.32 -27.25 -12.55
N PHE A 537 -1.53 -26.09 -11.93
CA PHE A 537 -0.65 -24.91 -12.04
C PHE A 537 -0.47 -24.43 -13.48
N GLU A 538 -1.56 -24.42 -14.27
CA GLU A 538 -1.57 -23.93 -15.66
C GLU A 538 -0.80 -22.61 -15.83
N GLY A 539 0.07 -22.57 -16.84
CA GLY A 539 0.92 -21.42 -17.15
C GLY A 539 2.22 -21.38 -16.35
N PHE A 540 2.44 -22.29 -15.41
CA PHE A 540 3.75 -22.53 -14.81
C PHE A 540 4.47 -23.72 -15.45
N GLN A 541 5.80 -23.64 -15.49
CA GLN A 541 6.69 -24.76 -15.81
C GLN A 541 7.42 -25.20 -14.55
N VAL A 542 7.41 -26.49 -14.29
CA VAL A 542 8.06 -27.11 -13.13
C VAL A 542 9.15 -28.05 -13.64
N GLN A 543 10.41 -27.78 -13.32
CA GLN A 543 11.57 -28.39 -13.97
C GLN A 543 12.52 -29.11 -13.02
#